data_AF-A0A925EJQ3-F1
#
_entry.id   AF-A0A925EJQ3-F1
#
_cell.length_a   1.000
_cell.length_b   1.000
_cell.length_c   1.000
_cell.angle_alpha   90.00
_cell.angle_beta   90.00
_cell.angle_gamma   90.00
#
_symmetry.space_group_name_H-M   'P 1'
#
loop_
_entity.id
_entity.type
_entity.pdbx_description
1 polymer ?
#
loop_
_entity_poly.entity_id
_entity_poly.type
_entity_poly.pdbx_seq_one_letter_code
_entity_poly.pdbx_strand_id
1 'polypeptide(L)'
;MNIVFLIASIFTLLYSARSSFFWWFQTKEYIKMNQRKRKEYRKKLFFMPQVILFDYYDQNPEFELWMNRIVSLIFLAASIFGIVLSFHGPFTIL
;
A
#
# COMPACT_ATOMS: atom_id res chain seq x y z
N MET A 1 0.07 2.67 -28.81
CA MET A 1 -0.51 2.40 -27.47
C MET A 1 0.40 1.40 -26.80
N ASN A 2 0.99 1.71 -25.65
CA ASN A 2 1.90 0.78 -24.98
C ASN A 2 1.11 -0.26 -24.18
N ILE A 3 0.88 -1.42 -24.80
CA ILE A 3 0.07 -2.52 -24.25
C ILE A 3 0.67 -3.05 -22.93
N VAL A 4 2.00 -3.12 -22.84
CA VAL A 4 2.69 -3.61 -21.63
C VAL A 4 2.43 -2.68 -20.44
N PHE A 5 2.54 -1.36 -20.67
CA PHE A 5 2.26 -0.35 -19.65
C PHE A 5 0.78 -0.32 -19.22
N LEU A 6 -0.14 -0.52 -20.17
CA LEU A 6 -1.58 -0.63 -19.89
C LEU A 6 -1.88 -1.83 -18.99
N ILE A 7 -1.36 -3.02 -19.34
CA ILE A 7 -1.55 -4.25 -18.57
C ILE A 7 -0.98 -4.09 -17.16
N ALA A 8 0.23 -3.53 -17.02
CA ALA A 8 0.83 -3.24 -15.73
C ALA A 8 -0.05 -2.32 -14.88
N SER A 9 -0.57 -1.24 -15.48
CA SER A 9 -1.45 -0.28 -14.79
C SER A 9 -2.76 -0.92 -14.32
N ILE A 10 -3.34 -1.84 -15.10
CA ILE A 10 -4.54 -2.59 -14.71
C ILE A 10 -4.24 -3.55 -13.54
N PHE A 11 -3.12 -4.27 -13.58
CA PHE A 11 -2.72 -5.13 -12.45
C PHE A 11 -2.46 -4.33 -11.18
N THR A 12 -1.79 -3.19 -11.29
CA THR A 12 -1.57 -2.28 -10.15
C THR A 12 -2.89 -1.71 -9.64
N LEU A 13 -3.87 -1.41 -10.51
CA LEU A 13 -5.21 -0.99 -10.11
C LEU A 13 -5.92 -2.08 -9.30
N LEU A 14 -5.92 -3.32 -9.79
CA LEU A 14 -6.55 -4.46 -9.09
C LEU A 14 -5.90 -4.70 -7.72
N TYR A 15 -4.56 -4.63 -7.67
CA TYR A 15 -3.82 -4.78 -6.42
C TYR A 15 -4.13 -3.65 -5.43
N SER A 16 -4.11 -2.40 -5.89
CA SER A 16 -4.37 -1.23 -5.03
C SER A 16 -5.83 -1.17 -4.57
N ALA A 17 -6.80 -1.56 -5.40
CA ALA A 17 -8.21 -1.69 -5.02
C ALA A 17 -8.41 -2.76 -3.95
N ARG A 18 -7.81 -3.94 -4.11
CA ARG A 18 -7.85 -5.01 -3.10
C ARG A 18 -7.18 -4.57 -1.78
N SER A 19 -6.02 -3.94 -1.87
CA SER A 19 -5.29 -3.42 -0.71
C SER A 19 -6.10 -2.36 0.02
N SER A 20 -6.67 -1.40 -0.70
CA SER A 20 -7.54 -0.36 -0.15
C SER A 20 -8.74 -0.99 0.56
N PHE A 21 -9.47 -1.88 -0.11
CA PHE A 21 -10.59 -2.60 0.51
C PHE A 21 -10.17 -3.30 1.80
N PHE A 22 -9.05 -4.01 1.79
CA PHE A 22 -8.52 -4.68 2.98
C PHE A 22 -8.25 -3.70 4.13
N TRP A 23 -7.61 -2.56 3.86
CA TRP A 23 -7.30 -1.56 4.89
C TRP A 23 -8.52 -0.78 5.38
N TRP A 24 -9.59 -0.70 4.59
CA TRP A 24 -10.85 -0.08 5.00
C TRP A 24 -11.64 -0.96 5.97
N PHE A 25 -11.66 -2.28 5.76
CA PHE A 25 -12.47 -3.23 6.55
C PHE A 25 -11.68 -3.98 7.64
N GLN A 26 -10.55 -3.42 8.06
CA GLN A 26 -9.72 -4.00 9.12
C GLN A 26 -10.44 -4.07 10.47
N THR A 27 -10.38 -5.25 11.11
CA THR A 27 -10.91 -5.48 12.46
C THR A 27 -9.86 -5.18 13.52
N LYS A 28 -10.31 -4.87 14.75
CA LYS A 28 -9.44 -4.64 15.92
C LYS A 28 -8.52 -5.84 16.23
N GLU A 29 -8.92 -7.04 15.84
CA GLU A 29 -8.11 -8.26 16.01
C GLU A 29 -6.87 -8.29 15.12
N TYR A 30 -6.98 -7.78 13.89
CA TYR A 30 -5.83 -7.72 13.00
C TYR A 30 -4.74 -6.78 13.55
N ILE A 31 -5.13 -5.64 14.10
CA ILE A 31 -4.20 -4.69 14.74
C ILE A 31 -3.45 -5.39 15.87
N LYS A 32 -4.15 -6.14 16.73
CA LYS A 32 -3.53 -6.92 17.82
C LYS A 32 -2.56 -7.98 17.29
N MET A 33 -2.92 -8.67 16.21
CA MET A 33 -2.03 -9.65 15.57
C MET A 33 -0.76 -8.97 15.03
N ASN A 34 -0.89 -7.80 14.39
CA ASN A 34 0.24 -7.06 13.85
C ASN A 34 1.18 -6.53 14.93
N GLN A 35 0.64 -6.05 16.05
CA GLN A 35 1.44 -5.68 17.23
C GLN A 35 2.21 -6.88 17.78
N ARG A 36 1.59 -8.06 17.86
CA ARG A 36 2.27 -9.29 18.30
C ARG A 36 3.41 -9.68 17.37
N LYS A 37 3.17 -9.68 16.06
CA LYS A 37 4.22 -9.96 15.05
C LYS A 37 5.36 -8.96 15.15
N ARG A 38 5.08 -7.67 15.33
CA ARG A 38 6.11 -6.63 15.49
C ARG A 38 6.97 -6.82 16.73
N LYS A 39 6.38 -7.22 17.86
CA LYS A 39 7.14 -7.60 19.06
C LYS A 39 8.11 -8.75 18.78
N GLU A 40 7.71 -9.73 17.97
CA GLU A 40 8.58 -10.82 17.55
C GLU A 40 9.67 -10.35 16.57
N TYR A 41 9.34 -9.48 15.62
CA TYR A 41 10.31 -8.90 14.68
C TYR A 41 11.36 -8.02 15.37
N ARG A 42 10.98 -7.20 16.35
CA ARG A 42 11.92 -6.39 17.13
C ARG A 42 12.98 -7.24 17.82
N LYS A 43 12.59 -8.41 18.33
CA LYS A 43 13.54 -9.37 18.94
C LYS A 43 14.55 -9.93 17.94
N LYS A 44 14.19 -10.03 16.66
CA LYS A 44 15.04 -10.60 15.60
C LYS A 44 15.83 -9.55 14.82
N LEU A 45 15.30 -8.34 14.65
CA LEU A 45 15.81 -7.31 13.74
C LEU A 45 16.03 -5.96 14.44
N PHE A 46 16.45 -5.99 15.71
CA PHE A 46 16.55 -4.81 16.58
C PHE A 46 17.39 -3.65 16.02
N PHE A 47 18.30 -3.92 15.07
CA PHE A 47 19.19 -2.93 14.45
C PHE A 47 18.60 -2.25 13.22
N MET A 48 17.42 -2.67 12.73
CA MET A 48 16.85 -2.08 11.52
C MET A 48 16.07 -0.78 11.83
N PRO A 49 16.27 0.30 11.05
CA PRO A 49 15.61 1.59 11.27
C PRO A 49 14.07 1.52 11.33
N GLN A 50 13.49 0.56 10.63
CA GLN A 50 12.05 0.27 10.64
C GLN A 50 11.50 -0.09 12.03
N VAL A 51 12.35 -0.55 12.96
CA VAL A 51 11.97 -0.82 14.35
C VAL A 51 11.58 0.47 15.08
N ILE A 52 12.21 1.60 14.76
CA ILE A 52 11.89 2.91 15.37
C ILE A 52 10.47 3.33 14.99
N LEU A 53 10.08 3.09 13.74
CA LEU A 53 8.71 3.33 13.26
C LEU A 53 7.69 2.39 13.93
N PHE A 54 8.08 1.17 14.28
CA PHE A 54 7.18 0.23 14.96
C PHE A 54 6.80 0.69 16.36
N ASP A 55 7.67 1.38 17.10
CA ASP A 55 7.31 1.96 18.40
C ASP A 55 6.24 3.04 18.25
N TYR A 56 6.38 3.92 17.26
CA TYR A 56 5.39 4.96 16.99
C TYR A 56 4.04 4.38 16.56
N TYR A 57 4.05 3.37 15.69
CA TYR A 57 2.82 2.71 15.24
C TYR A 57 2.15 1.84 16.30
N ASP A 58 2.91 1.26 17.23
CA ASP A 58 2.32 0.50 18.34
C ASP A 58 1.59 1.41 19.34
N GLN A 59 2.11 2.63 19.53
CA GLN A 59 1.45 3.66 20.34
C GLN A 59 0.23 4.26 19.62
N ASN A 60 0.31 4.39 18.29
CA ASN A 60 -0.72 5.03 17.45
C ASN A 60 -1.17 4.11 16.30
N PRO A 61 -1.89 3.01 16.59
CA PRO A 61 -2.30 2.04 15.56
C PRO A 61 -3.30 2.63 14.56
N GLU A 62 -4.09 3.62 14.99
CA GLU A 62 -5.02 4.33 14.10
C GLU A 62 -4.28 5.12 13.03
N PHE A 63 -3.13 5.72 13.38
CA PHE A 63 -2.31 6.48 12.44
C PHE A 63 -1.75 5.58 11.34
N GLU A 64 -1.21 4.40 11.70
CA GLU A 64 -0.74 3.42 10.72
C GLU A 64 -1.85 3.00 9.75
N LEU A 65 -3.05 2.77 10.28
CA LEU A 65 -4.20 2.35 9.49
C LEU A 65 -4.63 3.46 8.52
N TRP A 66 -4.69 4.70 8.98
CA TRP A 66 -4.95 5.86 8.14
C TRP A 66 -3.87 6.08 7.07
N MET A 67 -2.60 5.95 7.43
CA MET A 67 -1.50 6.05 6.47
C MET A 67 -1.61 5.00 5.36
N ASN A 68 -1.87 3.74 5.72
CA ASN A 68 -2.05 2.68 4.72
C ASN A 68 -3.27 2.95 3.81
N ARG A 69 -4.38 3.45 4.36
CA ARG A 69 -5.55 3.88 3.56
C ARG A 69 -5.16 4.98 2.57
N ILE A 70 -4.50 6.04 3.01
CA ILE A 70 -4.07 7.15 2.15
C ILE A 70 -3.13 6.66 1.05
N VAL A 71 -2.11 5.89 1.42
CA VAL A 71 -1.15 5.31 0.46
C VAL A 71 -1.86 4.43 -0.58
N SER A 72 -2.80 3.58 -0.14
CA SER A 72 -3.58 2.73 -1.06
C SER A 72 -4.44 3.54 -2.04
N LEU A 73 -5.02 4.66 -1.60
CA LEU A 73 -5.78 5.57 -2.45
C LEU A 73 -4.89 6.29 -3.47
N ILE A 74 -3.69 6.71 -3.05
CA ILE A 74 -2.69 7.32 -3.96
C ILE A 74 -2.31 6.33 -5.06
N PHE A 75 -2.01 5.07 -4.71
CA PHE A 75 -1.70 4.04 -5.71
C PHE A 75 -2.88 3.75 -6.64
N LEU A 76 -4.10 3.79 -6.13
CA LEU A 76 -5.31 3.60 -6.93
C LEU A 76 -5.48 4.74 -7.94
N ALA A 77 -5.33 5.99 -7.49
CA ALA A 77 -5.37 7.17 -8.35
C ALA A 77 -4.24 7.15 -9.41
N ALA A 78 -3.01 6.80 -9.00
CA ALA A 78 -1.88 6.67 -9.92
C ALA A 78 -2.12 5.58 -10.98
N SER A 79 -2.77 4.48 -10.61
CA SER A 79 -3.11 3.41 -11.55
C SER A 79 -4.16 3.86 -12.56
N ILE A 80 -5.19 4.60 -12.13
CA ILE A 80 -6.17 5.22 -13.03
C ILE A 80 -5.47 6.19 -13.98
N PHE A 81 -4.59 7.03 -13.47
CA PHE A 81 -3.82 7.97 -14.29
C PHE A 81 -2.92 7.24 -15.31
N GLY A 82 -2.27 6.14 -14.91
CA GLY A 82 -1.50 5.28 -15.79
C GLY A 82 -2.32 4.67 -16.93
N ILE A 83 -3.57 4.26 -16.66
CA ILE A 83 -4.51 3.80 -17.69
C ILE A 83 -4.85 4.95 -18.64
N VAL A 84 -5.21 6.13 -18.13
CA VAL A 84 -5.53 7.31 -18.96
C VAL A 84 -4.36 7.69 -19.88
N LEU A 85 -3.14 7.73 -19.33
CA LEU A 85 -1.92 7.98 -20.08
C LEU A 85 -1.60 6.88 -21.11
N SER A 86 -2.02 5.65 -20.88
CA SER A 86 -1.84 4.57 -21.87
C SER A 86 -2.66 4.81 -23.14
N PHE A 87 -3.82 5.46 -23.01
CA PHE A 87 -4.71 5.81 -24.13
C PHE A 87 -4.40 7.18 -24.76
N HIS A 88 -4.08 8.18 -23.94
CA HIS A 88 -3.94 9.58 -24.38
C HIS A 88 -2.50 10.13 -24.30
N GLY A 89 -1.56 9.35 -23.79
CA GLY A 89 -0.19 9.78 -23.58
C GLY A 89 0.68 9.68 -24.85
N PRO A 90 1.79 10.45 -24.88
CA PRO A 90 2.70 10.52 -26.03
C PRO A 90 3.44 9.20 -26.31
N PHE A 91 3.38 8.23 -25.39
CA PHE A 91 3.98 6.89 -25.50
C PHE A 91 3.23 5.95 -26.46
N THR A 92 2.44 6.50 -27.38
CA THR A 92 1.71 5.73 -28.39
C THR A 92 2.60 5.28 -29.55
N ILE A 93 3.79 5.87 -29.73
CA ILE A 93 4.60 5.86 -30.97
C ILE A 93 6.06 5.34 -30.77
N LEU A 94 6.37 4.56 -29.73
CA LEU A 94 7.67 3.87 -29.62
C LEU A 94 7.50 2.36 -29.57
#